data_AF-A0A543G592-F1
#
_entry.id   AF-A0A543G592-F1
#
_cell.length_a   1.000
_cell.length_b   1.000
_cell.length_c   1.000
_cell.angle_alpha   90.00
_cell.angle_beta   90.00
_cell.angle_gamma   90.00
#
_symmetry.space_group_name_H-M   'P 1'
#
loop_
_entity.id
_entity.type
_entity.pdbx_description
1 polymer ?
#
loop_
_entity_poly.entity_id
_entity_poly.type
_entity_poly.pdbx_seq_one_letter_code
_entity_poly.pdbx_strand_id
1 'polypeptide(L)'
;MFSPLKIYSITSIFSANICIFYVNNSKQFKNNTKFITEYYINISVQNDNTLLFSGYGGWNQVTQEGEIIKSFDIIKYNVVNNHVVGIAKDKKGNIWFGCAEGLYHFSPKTNKAVRLSQIDGLASNDITNGFKLLKNNKLAIGTDFRLQIIDLEKIVKTQLINKLELTSVNIDGKIIPNFKQKIKLNYDYTSLDIYFSSLSYSEKEKIIYRYKFDNEKNWRYLGSIPKLSLIKLSPGIYNLTIQAGDNLGNFQREELQVTIEIVPPFYNTIWFTVLVLLFILFIAFLINRYLVNQEKEKGKLKRKISDSEMQTLRSQMNPHFLFNSLNSINSFIVQQKSREASGYLTTFSKLMRNILENSRYESITLEKELNTLKMYLEIEAVRLDHQFDYEILIDKNIELENIKIPPLIIQPFAENAIWHGLNNKPNKGLLKIEIQEMNENAITIAIIDDGIGRKAAALLKKEQLKHKSYGIDITINRLQLVNSKNSYKITDLTENDEIKGTKVELQIYYDD
;
A
#
# COMPACT_ATOMS: atom_id res chain seq x y z
N MET A 1 82.40 60.07 -44.68
CA MET A 1 82.81 59.42 -43.41
C MET A 1 81.74 59.73 -42.38
N PHE A 2 80.86 58.76 -42.07
CA PHE A 2 79.81 58.94 -41.07
C PHE A 2 80.23 58.29 -39.76
N SER A 3 80.06 59.01 -38.65
CA SER A 3 80.39 58.55 -37.29
C SER A 3 79.43 57.45 -36.85
N PRO A 4 79.91 56.33 -36.26
CA PRO A 4 79.04 55.30 -35.73
C PRO A 4 78.37 55.77 -34.44
N LEU A 5 77.04 55.85 -34.43
CA LEU A 5 76.26 56.01 -33.19
C LEU A 5 76.30 54.69 -32.40
N LYS A 6 77.11 54.65 -31.34
CA LYS A 6 77.09 53.58 -30.34
C LYS A 6 75.97 53.86 -29.34
N ILE A 7 74.86 53.14 -29.47
CA ILE A 7 73.84 53.04 -28.42
C ILE A 7 73.65 51.54 -28.13
N TYR A 8 73.87 51.13 -26.88
CA TYR A 8 73.74 49.75 -26.37
C TYR A 8 74.56 48.66 -27.10
N SER A 9 75.88 48.86 -27.26
CA SER A 9 76.80 47.78 -27.72
C SER A 9 76.54 47.24 -29.13
N ILE A 10 75.71 47.94 -29.92
CA ILE A 10 75.44 47.62 -31.32
C ILE A 10 76.23 48.59 -32.18
N THR A 11 77.11 48.06 -33.03
CA THR A 11 77.85 48.86 -34.02
C THR A 11 77.12 48.71 -35.35
N SER A 12 76.61 49.81 -35.90
CA SER A 12 75.94 49.83 -37.21
C SER A 12 76.90 50.35 -38.28
N ILE A 13 77.03 49.59 -39.37
CA ILE A 13 77.69 50.06 -40.59
C ILE A 13 76.59 50.21 -41.64
N PHE A 14 76.37 51.43 -42.11
CA PHE A 14 75.43 51.73 -43.18
C PHE A 14 76.20 51.77 -44.50
N SER A 15 75.90 50.84 -45.40
CA SER A 15 76.16 50.98 -46.84
C SER A 15 74.82 50.90 -47.57
N ALA A 16 74.72 51.54 -48.74
CA ALA A 16 73.44 51.87 -49.39
C ALA A 16 72.45 50.71 -49.61
N ASN A 17 72.87 49.43 -49.50
CA ASN A 17 71.98 48.27 -49.69
C ASN A 17 72.00 47.20 -48.58
N ILE A 18 72.79 47.35 -47.50
CA ILE A 18 72.84 46.33 -46.42
C ILE A 18 73.11 47.01 -45.06
N CYS A 19 72.30 46.67 -44.04
CA CYS A 19 72.59 46.93 -42.62
C CYS A 19 73.07 45.64 -41.95
N ILE A 20 74.29 45.63 -41.43
CA ILE A 20 74.81 44.57 -40.55
C ILE A 20 74.98 45.15 -39.16
N PHE A 21 74.50 44.43 -38.15
CA PHE A 21 74.64 44.79 -36.74
C PHE A 21 75.59 43.82 -36.04
N TYR A 22 76.64 44.32 -35.42
CA TYR A 22 77.47 43.55 -34.50
C TYR A 22 76.89 43.62 -33.09
N VAL A 23 76.55 42.46 -32.50
CA VAL A 23 76.06 42.33 -31.12
C VAL A 23 77.19 41.85 -30.23
N ASN A 24 77.83 42.77 -29.48
CA ASN A 24 79.00 42.44 -28.67
C ASN A 24 78.69 41.97 -27.24
N ASN A 25 77.42 42.00 -26.82
CA ASN A 25 76.98 41.56 -25.49
C ASN A 25 75.66 40.78 -25.59
N SER A 26 75.71 39.53 -26.01
CA SER A 26 74.56 38.63 -25.92
C SER A 26 74.41 38.13 -24.48
N LYS A 27 73.38 38.58 -23.76
CA LYS A 27 72.97 37.91 -22.52
C LYS A 27 72.20 36.64 -22.90
N GLN A 28 72.76 35.47 -22.59
CA GLN A 28 72.06 34.21 -22.69
C GLN A 28 71.30 33.96 -21.38
N PHE A 29 69.98 33.92 -21.45
CA PHE A 29 69.14 33.69 -20.26
C PHE A 29 69.26 32.23 -19.81
N LYS A 30 69.49 32.00 -18.50
CA LYS A 30 69.73 30.68 -17.90
C LYS A 30 68.48 29.80 -17.73
N ASN A 31 67.39 30.09 -18.43
CA ASN A 31 66.12 29.44 -18.17
C ASN A 31 66.01 28.10 -18.93
N ASN A 32 65.88 26.99 -18.20
CA ASN A 32 65.78 25.62 -18.73
C ASN A 32 64.36 25.23 -19.17
N THR A 33 63.41 26.17 -19.15
CA THR A 33 62.03 25.88 -19.58
C THR A 33 62.00 25.70 -21.10
N LYS A 34 61.58 24.52 -21.56
CA LYS A 34 61.44 24.22 -22.98
C LYS A 34 60.36 25.13 -23.56
N PHE A 35 60.78 26.01 -24.46
CA PHE A 35 59.88 26.72 -25.36
C PHE A 35 59.05 25.72 -26.18
N ILE A 36 57.82 26.09 -26.54
CA ILE A 36 56.95 25.25 -27.40
C ILE A 36 57.58 24.90 -28.75
N THR A 37 58.52 25.73 -29.22
CA THR A 37 59.15 25.57 -30.53
C THR A 37 60.66 25.70 -30.43
N GLU A 38 61.36 24.91 -31.24
CA GLU A 38 62.80 25.05 -31.48
C GLU A 38 63.10 26.10 -32.57
N TYR A 39 62.07 26.56 -33.31
CA TYR A 39 62.21 27.45 -34.46
C TYR A 39 61.26 28.65 -34.36
N TYR A 40 61.82 29.80 -34.02
CA TYR A 40 61.12 31.07 -34.00
C TYR A 40 61.17 31.78 -35.34
N ILE A 41 60.05 32.41 -35.69
CA ILE A 41 59.83 32.96 -37.02
C ILE A 41 59.60 34.46 -36.93
N ASN A 42 58.88 34.91 -35.91
CA ASN A 42 58.56 36.32 -35.75
C ASN A 42 58.50 36.73 -34.27
N ILE A 43 58.75 38.01 -34.04
CA ILE A 43 58.71 38.63 -32.73
C ILE A 43 57.84 39.88 -32.77
N SER A 44 56.94 40.00 -31.80
CA SER A 44 56.18 41.22 -31.57
C SER A 44 56.47 41.77 -30.18
N VAL A 45 56.98 43.00 -30.13
CA VAL A 45 57.16 43.76 -28.89
C VAL A 45 55.80 44.30 -28.44
N GLN A 46 55.48 44.10 -27.17
CA GLN A 46 54.22 44.52 -26.57
C GLN A 46 54.40 45.81 -25.76
N ASN A 47 53.30 46.54 -25.56
CA ASN A 47 53.30 47.79 -24.78
C ASN A 47 53.56 47.57 -23.28
N ASP A 48 53.36 46.35 -22.77
CA ASP A 48 53.62 45.95 -21.38
C ASP A 48 55.05 45.43 -21.18
N ASN A 49 55.97 45.79 -22.09
CA ASN A 49 57.35 45.35 -22.12
C ASN A 49 57.56 43.84 -22.29
N THR A 50 56.50 43.05 -22.52
CA THR A 50 56.64 41.63 -22.86
C THR A 50 56.92 41.42 -24.35
N LEU A 51 57.48 40.26 -24.68
CA LEU A 51 57.77 39.83 -26.05
C LEU A 51 56.87 38.65 -26.41
N LEU A 52 56.26 38.69 -27.59
CA LEU A 52 55.58 37.54 -28.17
C LEU A 52 56.46 36.94 -29.27
N PHE A 53 56.74 35.65 -29.15
CA PHE A 53 57.49 34.88 -30.13
C PHE A 53 56.57 33.85 -30.77
N SER A 54 56.47 33.85 -32.10
CA SER A 54 55.76 32.83 -32.86
C SER A 54 56.71 31.89 -33.58
N GLY A 55 56.28 30.67 -33.81
CA GLY A 55 57.05 29.66 -34.53
C GLY A 55 56.25 28.40 -34.83
N TYR A 56 56.96 27.30 -35.07
CA TYR A 56 56.32 26.01 -35.33
C TYR A 56 55.77 25.40 -34.03
N GLY A 57 54.50 25.02 -34.00
CA GLY A 57 53.88 24.45 -32.78
C GLY A 57 53.17 25.47 -31.89
N GLY A 58 53.34 26.78 -32.14
CA GLY A 58 52.60 27.83 -31.44
C GLY A 58 53.41 29.08 -31.12
N TRP A 59 53.17 29.66 -29.95
CA TRP A 59 53.82 30.91 -29.54
C TRP A 59 54.08 30.98 -28.04
N ASN A 60 55.06 31.80 -27.65
CA ASN A 60 55.43 32.06 -26.26
C ASN A 60 55.35 33.56 -25.97
N GLN A 61 54.83 33.91 -24.81
CA GLN A 61 54.94 35.23 -24.22
C GLN A 61 56.06 35.20 -23.18
N VAL A 62 56.99 36.12 -23.30
CA VAL A 62 58.25 36.12 -22.54
C VAL A 62 58.50 37.51 -21.94
N THR A 63 59.11 37.58 -20.76
CA THR A 63 59.60 38.84 -20.18
C THR A 63 60.83 39.37 -20.94
N GLN A 64 61.29 40.59 -20.64
CA GLN A 64 62.54 41.10 -21.23
C GLN A 64 63.77 40.31 -20.75
N GLU A 65 63.63 39.65 -19.60
CA GLU A 65 64.62 38.82 -18.94
C GLU A 65 64.58 37.36 -19.43
N GLY A 66 63.76 37.04 -20.43
CA GLY A 66 63.72 35.71 -21.04
C GLY A 66 62.89 34.68 -20.27
N GLU A 67 62.09 35.09 -19.28
CA GLU A 67 61.19 34.18 -18.56
C GLU A 67 59.90 33.95 -19.34
N ILE A 68 59.55 32.68 -19.55
CA ILE A 68 58.31 32.31 -20.23
C ILE A 68 57.13 32.57 -19.27
N ILE A 69 56.31 33.55 -19.60
CA ILE A 69 55.08 33.90 -18.88
C ILE A 69 53.96 32.95 -19.28
N LYS A 70 53.84 32.68 -20.58
CA LYS A 70 52.77 31.87 -21.15
C LYS A 70 53.19 31.20 -22.44
N SER A 71 52.74 29.98 -22.63
CA SER A 71 52.96 29.20 -23.83
C SER A 71 51.61 28.76 -24.40
N PHE A 72 51.46 28.89 -25.71
CA PHE A 72 50.27 28.47 -26.45
C PHE A 72 50.62 27.36 -27.42
N ASP A 73 50.05 26.18 -27.18
CA ASP A 73 50.25 24.97 -27.98
C ASP A 73 49.08 24.81 -28.96
N ILE A 74 49.38 24.86 -30.25
CA ILE A 74 48.38 24.73 -31.32
C ILE A 74 47.55 23.44 -31.24
N ILE A 75 48.13 22.33 -30.76
CA ILE A 75 47.48 21.01 -30.72
C ILE A 75 46.39 21.06 -29.65
N LYS A 76 46.72 21.66 -28.49
CA LYS A 76 45.78 21.85 -27.38
C LYS A 76 44.56 22.68 -27.77
N TYR A 77 44.73 23.65 -28.68
CA TYR A 77 43.68 24.57 -29.10
C TYR A 77 43.10 24.27 -30.49
N ASN A 78 43.38 23.08 -31.04
CA ASN A 78 42.87 22.60 -32.33
C ASN A 78 43.11 23.59 -33.50
N VAL A 79 44.29 24.21 -33.51
CA VAL A 79 44.74 25.07 -34.60
C VAL A 79 45.27 24.16 -35.71
N VAL A 80 44.69 24.29 -36.91
CA VAL A 80 44.89 23.35 -38.03
C VAL A 80 46.32 23.38 -38.56
N ASN A 81 46.93 24.57 -38.58
CA ASN A 81 48.25 24.77 -39.15
C ASN A 81 49.29 25.06 -38.06
N ASN A 82 50.40 24.35 -38.11
CA ASN A 82 51.45 24.45 -37.09
C ASN A 82 52.44 25.59 -37.29
N HIS A 83 52.34 26.30 -38.40
CA HIS A 83 53.24 27.37 -38.78
C HIS A 83 52.62 28.73 -38.43
N VAL A 84 53.00 29.28 -37.26
CA VAL A 84 52.53 30.59 -36.81
C VAL A 84 53.52 31.68 -37.24
N VAL A 85 53.15 32.47 -38.25
CA VAL A 85 54.04 33.47 -38.87
C VAL A 85 53.80 34.86 -38.30
N GLY A 86 52.56 35.32 -38.36
CA GLY A 86 52.17 36.63 -37.84
C GLY A 86 51.74 36.54 -36.39
N ILE A 87 52.15 37.47 -35.53
CA ILE A 87 51.65 37.56 -34.16
C ILE A 87 51.56 39.00 -33.67
N ALA A 88 50.49 39.34 -32.97
CA ALA A 88 50.31 40.63 -32.30
C ALA A 88 49.34 40.54 -31.13
N LYS A 89 49.43 41.48 -30.18
CA LYS A 89 48.48 41.62 -29.08
C LYS A 89 47.64 42.89 -29.29
N ASP A 90 46.33 42.77 -29.19
CA ASP A 90 45.46 43.95 -29.24
C ASP A 90 45.48 44.73 -27.91
N LYS A 91 44.86 45.92 -27.90
CA LYS A 91 44.72 46.76 -26.69
C LYS A 91 43.95 46.09 -25.54
N LYS A 92 43.14 45.07 -25.81
CA LYS A 92 42.35 44.33 -24.81
C LYS A 92 43.10 43.11 -24.25
N GLY A 93 44.31 42.86 -24.75
CA GLY A 93 45.15 41.74 -24.36
C GLY A 93 44.86 40.43 -25.09
N ASN A 94 44.00 40.43 -26.13
CA ASN A 94 43.84 39.26 -26.98
C ASN A 94 45.03 39.13 -27.93
N ILE A 95 45.35 37.89 -28.30
CA ILE A 95 46.49 37.59 -29.18
C ILE A 95 45.93 37.16 -30.52
N TRP A 96 46.39 37.85 -31.56
CA TRP A 96 46.04 37.61 -32.94
C TRP A 96 47.25 37.00 -33.63
N PHE A 97 47.05 35.88 -34.31
CA PHE A 97 48.14 35.24 -35.02
C PHE A 97 47.71 34.65 -36.36
N GLY A 98 48.59 34.74 -37.35
CA GLY A 98 48.34 34.31 -38.71
C GLY A 98 49.06 33.01 -39.04
N CYS A 99 48.36 32.11 -39.71
CA CYS A 99 48.90 30.88 -40.29
C CYS A 99 48.46 30.76 -41.76
N ALA A 100 48.93 29.75 -42.49
CA ALA A 100 48.49 29.51 -43.88
C ALA A 100 47.00 29.12 -44.00
N GLU A 101 46.35 28.79 -42.89
CA GLU A 101 44.93 28.42 -42.83
C GLU A 101 44.03 29.56 -42.34
N GLY A 102 44.56 30.68 -41.85
CA GLY A 102 43.72 31.83 -41.51
C GLY A 102 44.26 32.66 -40.36
N LEU A 103 43.41 33.59 -39.93
CA LEU A 103 43.67 34.47 -38.80
C LEU A 103 43.06 33.87 -37.55
N TYR A 104 43.86 33.63 -36.54
CA TYR A 104 43.38 33.14 -35.25
C TYR A 104 43.29 34.27 -34.24
N HIS A 105 42.18 34.29 -33.51
CA HIS A 105 41.94 35.12 -32.35
C HIS A 105 42.01 34.25 -31.09
N PHE A 106 43.00 34.46 -30.25
CA PHE A 106 43.09 33.87 -28.93
C PHE A 106 42.70 34.87 -27.86
N SER A 107 41.65 34.56 -27.08
CA SER A 107 41.28 35.36 -25.93
C SER A 107 41.76 34.71 -24.63
N PRO A 108 42.67 35.35 -23.87
CA PRO A 108 43.09 34.85 -22.57
C PRO A 108 41.94 34.74 -21.55
N LYS A 109 40.88 35.55 -21.71
CA LYS A 109 39.73 35.58 -20.79
C LYS A 109 38.87 34.33 -20.90
N THR A 110 38.61 33.88 -22.13
CA THR A 110 37.80 32.66 -22.38
C THR A 110 38.67 31.42 -22.54
N ASN A 111 40.00 31.59 -22.65
CA ASN A 111 40.97 30.56 -22.97
C ASN A 111 40.61 29.77 -24.23
N LYS A 112 40.14 30.47 -25.27
CA LYS A 112 39.74 29.90 -26.57
C LYS A 112 40.50 30.55 -27.71
N ALA A 113 40.82 29.75 -28.71
CA ALA A 113 41.32 30.21 -30.01
C ALA A 113 40.24 29.99 -31.06
N VAL A 114 39.99 30.99 -31.90
CA VAL A 114 38.96 30.97 -32.92
C VAL A 114 39.58 31.33 -34.26
N ARG A 115 39.34 30.49 -35.26
CA ARG A 115 39.79 30.71 -36.64
C ARG A 115 38.81 31.65 -37.34
N LEU A 116 39.37 32.68 -37.97
CA LEU A 116 38.72 33.48 -39.00
C LEU A 116 39.32 33.07 -40.35
N SER A 117 38.45 32.95 -41.34
CA SER A 117 38.74 32.44 -42.69
C SER A 117 38.16 33.39 -43.75
N GLN A 118 38.31 33.05 -45.03
CA GLN A 118 37.68 33.78 -46.14
C GLN A 118 36.16 33.92 -45.97
N ILE A 119 35.53 32.92 -45.37
CA ILE A 119 34.09 32.92 -45.06
C ILE A 119 33.74 34.00 -44.01
N ASP A 120 34.69 34.39 -43.16
CA ASP A 120 34.54 35.48 -42.18
C ASP A 120 34.83 36.86 -42.81
N GLY A 121 35.11 36.91 -44.12
CA GLY A 121 35.46 38.12 -44.84
C GLY A 121 36.96 38.36 -44.98
N LEU A 122 37.81 37.39 -44.66
CA LEU A 122 39.24 37.49 -44.98
C LEU A 122 39.48 37.45 -46.50
N ALA A 123 40.52 38.14 -46.93
CA ALA A 123 40.91 38.20 -48.33
C ALA A 123 41.42 36.86 -48.87
N SER A 124 42.20 36.15 -48.06
CA SER A 124 42.73 34.80 -48.28
C SER A 124 42.79 34.07 -46.93
N ASN A 125 42.79 32.75 -46.95
CA ASN A 125 43.12 31.96 -45.76
C ASN A 125 44.63 31.98 -45.48
N ASP A 126 45.47 32.14 -46.51
CA ASP A 126 46.91 32.22 -46.31
C ASP A 126 47.31 33.60 -45.77
N ILE A 127 47.82 33.61 -44.54
CA ILE A 127 48.30 34.78 -43.80
C ILE A 127 49.77 34.61 -43.39
N THR A 128 50.59 34.16 -44.33
CA THR A 128 52.03 33.96 -44.09
C THR A 128 52.90 35.12 -44.58
N ASN A 129 52.39 36.04 -45.41
CA ASN A 129 53.22 37.02 -46.11
C ASN A 129 53.48 38.29 -45.27
N GLY A 130 52.41 38.94 -44.77
CA GLY A 130 52.52 40.22 -44.08
C GLY A 130 51.64 40.32 -42.85
N PHE A 131 52.18 40.73 -41.71
CA PHE A 131 51.41 40.84 -40.47
C PHE A 131 51.93 42.00 -39.61
N LYS A 132 51.12 43.05 -39.44
CA LYS A 132 51.50 44.20 -38.62
C LYS A 132 50.32 44.83 -37.91
N LEU A 133 50.41 44.93 -36.59
CA LEU A 133 49.50 45.75 -35.80
C LEU A 133 49.85 47.23 -35.98
N LEU A 134 48.85 48.02 -36.35
CA LEU A 134 48.94 49.47 -36.53
C LEU A 134 48.61 50.21 -35.21
N LYS A 135 49.09 51.45 -35.08
CA LYS A 135 48.91 52.29 -33.87
C LYS A 135 47.45 52.50 -33.45
N ASN A 136 46.51 52.41 -34.40
CA ASN A 136 45.07 52.55 -34.18
C ASN A 136 44.37 51.22 -33.82
N ASN A 137 45.09 50.19 -33.40
CA ASN A 137 44.57 48.85 -33.08
C ASN A 137 43.92 48.12 -34.27
N LYS A 138 44.26 48.54 -35.50
CA LYS A 138 43.92 47.80 -36.72
C LYS A 138 45.07 46.87 -37.08
N LEU A 139 44.73 45.73 -37.66
CA LEU A 139 45.69 44.73 -38.12
C LEU A 139 45.81 44.80 -39.64
N ALA A 140 47.01 45.11 -40.13
CA ALA A 140 47.33 45.01 -41.55
C ALA A 140 47.84 43.60 -41.86
N ILE A 141 47.17 42.93 -42.78
CA ILE A 141 47.48 41.57 -43.21
C ILE A 141 47.80 41.58 -44.70
N GLY A 142 48.97 41.08 -45.07
CA GLY A 142 49.33 40.77 -46.44
C GLY A 142 48.90 39.34 -46.75
N THR A 143 48.10 39.19 -47.81
CA THR A 143 47.72 37.91 -48.40
C THR A 143 48.36 37.78 -49.79
N ASP A 144 48.29 36.59 -50.40
CA ASP A 144 48.84 36.34 -51.75
C ASP A 144 48.35 37.33 -52.82
N PHE A 145 47.14 37.88 -52.65
CA PHE A 145 46.49 38.69 -53.68
C PHE A 145 46.35 40.17 -53.31
N ARG A 146 46.37 40.54 -52.02
CA ARG A 146 46.10 41.91 -51.56
C ARG A 146 46.50 42.17 -50.11
N LEU A 147 46.66 43.45 -49.78
CA LEU A 147 46.70 43.95 -48.40
C LEU A 147 45.27 44.15 -47.87
N GLN A 148 44.96 43.59 -46.70
CA GLN A 148 43.69 43.79 -46.00
C GLN A 148 43.95 44.48 -44.65
N ILE A 149 43.16 45.52 -44.34
CA ILE A 149 43.19 46.19 -43.03
C ILE A 149 41.95 45.78 -42.24
N ILE A 150 42.18 45.18 -41.08
CA ILE A 150 41.15 44.64 -40.22
C ILE A 150 41.02 45.51 -38.96
N ASP A 151 39.78 45.88 -38.63
CA ASP A 151 39.47 46.57 -37.38
C ASP A 151 39.17 45.54 -36.28
N LEU A 152 40.15 45.31 -35.41
CA LEU A 152 40.06 44.29 -34.36
C LEU A 152 38.94 44.59 -33.35
N GLU A 153 38.58 45.86 -33.14
CA GLU A 153 37.51 46.22 -32.20
C GLU A 153 36.12 45.92 -32.76
N LYS A 154 35.96 45.99 -34.09
CA LYS A 154 34.70 45.65 -34.76
C LYS A 154 34.50 44.14 -34.90
N ILE A 155 35.56 43.38 -35.18
CA ILE A 155 35.47 41.91 -35.29
C ILE A 155 35.06 41.27 -33.98
N VAL A 156 35.57 41.77 -32.85
CA VAL A 156 35.28 41.19 -31.52
C VAL A 156 33.84 41.50 -31.07
N LYS A 157 33.11 42.43 -31.71
CA LYS A 157 31.71 42.69 -31.40
C LYS A 157 30.81 41.69 -32.13
N THR A 158 29.90 41.08 -31.39
CA THR A 158 28.87 40.24 -32.02
C THR A 158 28.00 41.07 -32.96
N GLN A 159 27.77 40.53 -34.15
CA GLN A 159 26.81 41.06 -35.12
C GLN A 159 25.51 40.21 -35.15
N LEU A 160 25.39 39.24 -34.22
CA LEU A 160 24.16 38.46 -34.07
C LEU A 160 23.10 39.35 -33.41
N ILE A 161 22.27 40.01 -34.23
CA ILE A 161 21.12 40.83 -33.82
C ILE A 161 19.80 40.10 -34.16
N ASN A 162 19.89 38.89 -34.69
CA ASN A 162 18.73 38.18 -35.21
C ASN A 162 17.90 37.55 -34.09
N LYS A 163 16.59 37.50 -34.31
CA LYS A 163 15.63 36.95 -33.36
C LYS A 163 15.79 35.42 -33.28
N LEU A 164 16.06 34.92 -32.08
CA LEU A 164 16.10 33.49 -31.82
C LEU A 164 14.66 32.97 -31.69
N GLU A 165 14.29 32.04 -32.57
CA GLU A 165 12.93 31.52 -32.66
C GLU A 165 12.91 29.99 -32.56
N LEU A 166 11.79 29.49 -32.05
CA LEU A 166 11.50 28.06 -32.00
C LEU A 166 11.03 27.61 -33.40
N THR A 167 11.64 26.57 -33.95
CA THR A 167 11.39 26.12 -35.33
C THR A 167 10.56 24.85 -35.40
N SER A 168 10.77 23.91 -34.47
CA SER A 168 9.91 22.74 -34.32
C SER A 168 10.01 22.15 -32.92
N VAL A 169 8.93 21.51 -32.48
CA VAL A 169 8.89 20.72 -31.27
C VAL A 169 8.49 19.31 -31.66
N ASN A 170 9.29 18.34 -31.25
CA ASN A 170 9.04 16.92 -31.49
C ASN A 170 8.87 16.20 -30.14
N ILE A 171 7.75 15.51 -29.97
CA ILE A 171 7.47 14.66 -28.81
C ILE A 171 7.39 13.23 -29.31
N ASP A 172 8.29 12.37 -28.83
CA ASP A 172 8.30 10.93 -29.13
C ASP A 172 8.23 10.60 -30.64
N GLY A 173 8.94 11.38 -31.45
CA GLY A 173 9.00 11.23 -32.90
C GLY A 173 7.90 11.97 -33.67
N LYS A 174 6.92 12.59 -32.99
CA LYS A 174 5.83 13.36 -33.61
C LYS A 174 6.09 14.85 -33.52
N ILE A 175 6.13 15.53 -34.67
CA ILE A 175 6.25 16.99 -34.76
C ILE A 175 4.89 17.61 -34.41
N ILE A 176 4.89 18.56 -33.46
CA ILE A 176 3.69 19.32 -33.09
C ILE A 176 3.56 20.53 -34.03
N PRO A 177 2.43 20.72 -34.73
CA PRO A 177 2.14 21.96 -35.47
C PRO A 177 1.70 23.09 -34.52
N ASN A 178 1.95 24.35 -34.89
CA ASN A 178 1.49 25.55 -34.16
C ASN A 178 1.84 25.55 -32.66
N PHE A 179 3.09 25.25 -32.33
CA PHE A 179 3.59 25.40 -30.97
C PHE A 179 3.75 26.89 -30.62
N LYS A 180 3.47 27.23 -29.37
CA LYS A 180 3.82 28.53 -28.78
C LYS A 180 5.06 28.35 -27.89
N GLN A 181 5.58 29.45 -27.35
CA GLN A 181 6.61 29.40 -26.30
C GLN A 181 6.14 28.70 -25.00
N LYS A 182 4.90 28.24 -24.94
CA LYS A 182 4.39 27.35 -23.88
C LYS A 182 4.04 25.98 -24.46
N ILE A 183 4.76 24.95 -24.04
CA ILE A 183 4.59 23.56 -24.46
C ILE A 183 3.93 22.79 -23.32
N LYS A 184 2.77 22.18 -23.59
CA LYS A 184 2.04 21.36 -22.60
C LYS A 184 2.17 19.88 -22.98
N LEU A 185 2.63 19.08 -22.03
CA LEU A 185 2.90 17.65 -22.18
C LEU A 185 2.16 16.85 -21.11
N ASN A 186 1.77 15.63 -21.47
CA ASN A 186 1.30 14.64 -20.51
C ASN A 186 2.52 13.91 -19.90
N TYR A 187 2.37 13.31 -18.71
CA TYR A 187 3.47 12.67 -17.98
C TYR A 187 4.07 11.43 -18.66
N ASP A 188 3.42 10.90 -19.70
CA ASP A 188 3.71 9.63 -20.37
C ASP A 188 4.72 9.74 -21.52
N TYR A 189 5.18 10.96 -21.84
CA TYR A 189 6.16 11.16 -22.89
C TYR A 189 7.54 10.57 -22.53
N THR A 190 8.30 10.18 -23.55
CA THR A 190 9.66 9.63 -23.38
C THR A 190 10.73 10.69 -23.63
N SER A 191 10.55 11.48 -24.69
CA SER A 191 11.53 12.41 -25.22
C SER A 191 10.86 13.68 -25.77
N LEU A 192 11.46 14.82 -25.48
CA LEU A 192 11.08 16.13 -25.97
C LEU A 192 12.28 16.76 -26.67
N ASP A 193 12.17 16.90 -27.98
CA ASP A 193 13.17 17.51 -28.84
C ASP A 193 12.71 18.91 -29.26
N ILE A 194 13.48 19.91 -28.88
CA ILE A 194 13.22 21.34 -29.10
C ILE A 194 14.24 21.84 -30.12
N TYR A 195 13.76 22.23 -31.30
CA TYR A 195 14.56 22.81 -32.37
C TYR A 195 14.33 24.31 -32.42
N PHE A 196 15.40 25.07 -32.58
CA PHE A 196 15.38 26.52 -32.63
C PHE A 196 16.33 27.04 -33.71
N SER A 197 16.27 28.33 -34.06
CA SER A 197 17.19 28.93 -35.01
C SER A 197 17.34 30.41 -34.71
N SER A 198 18.57 30.91 -34.81
CA SER A 198 18.86 32.34 -34.65
C SER A 198 18.49 33.18 -35.87
N LEU A 199 17.78 32.63 -36.87
CA LEU A 199 17.35 33.32 -38.10
C LEU A 199 18.47 34.12 -38.78
N SER A 200 19.71 33.64 -38.66
CA SER A 200 20.88 34.25 -39.28
C SER A 200 21.23 33.55 -40.60
N TYR A 201 21.63 34.35 -41.59
CA TYR A 201 22.24 33.86 -42.83
C TYR A 201 23.74 33.52 -42.67
N SER A 202 24.31 33.74 -41.47
CA SER A 202 25.66 33.25 -41.15
C SER A 202 25.72 31.74 -41.22
N GLU A 203 26.89 31.19 -41.56
CA GLU A 203 27.08 29.75 -41.57
C GLU A 203 26.76 29.09 -40.22
N LYS A 204 26.12 27.92 -40.27
CA LYS A 204 25.62 27.21 -39.10
C LYS A 204 26.72 26.93 -38.06
N GLU A 205 27.94 26.65 -38.51
CA GLU A 205 29.07 26.32 -37.63
C GLU A 205 29.55 27.50 -36.79
N LYS A 206 29.28 28.74 -37.24
CA LYS A 206 29.71 29.97 -36.55
C LYS A 206 28.78 30.39 -35.42
N ILE A 207 27.60 29.78 -35.35
CA ILE A 207 26.60 30.10 -34.34
C ILE A 207 26.68 29.04 -33.26
N ILE A 208 26.94 29.47 -32.03
CA ILE A 208 26.94 28.60 -30.86
C ILE A 208 25.69 28.86 -30.04
N TYR A 209 25.15 27.80 -29.44
CA TYR A 209 23.98 27.87 -28.60
C TYR A 209 24.32 27.46 -27.18
N ARG A 210 23.66 28.10 -26.22
CA ARG A 210 23.69 27.73 -24.81
C ARG A 210 22.30 27.82 -24.22
N TYR A 211 22.06 27.05 -23.17
CA TYR A 211 20.79 27.07 -22.47
C TYR A 211 20.95 27.06 -20.95
N LYS A 212 19.91 27.51 -20.29
CA LYS A 212 19.64 27.35 -18.85
C LYS A 212 18.31 26.66 -18.69
N PHE A 213 18.27 25.69 -17.78
CA PHE A 213 17.06 24.94 -17.48
C PHE A 213 16.66 25.19 -16.04
N ASP A 214 15.38 25.42 -15.79
CA ASP A 214 14.79 25.50 -14.44
C ASP A 214 15.51 26.44 -13.46
N ASN A 215 15.71 27.70 -13.89
CA ASN A 215 16.39 28.75 -13.11
C ASN A 215 17.83 28.42 -12.67
N GLU A 216 18.50 27.47 -13.35
CA GLU A 216 19.92 27.20 -13.13
C GLU A 216 20.79 28.46 -13.31
N LYS A 217 21.79 28.62 -12.43
CA LYS A 217 22.71 29.77 -12.47
C LYS A 217 23.69 29.69 -13.65
N ASN A 218 24.14 28.48 -13.97
CA ASN A 218 25.20 28.23 -14.95
C ASN A 218 24.63 27.92 -16.34
N TRP A 219 25.28 28.43 -17.38
CA TRP A 219 24.92 28.10 -18.76
C TRP A 219 25.53 26.76 -19.19
N ARG A 220 24.73 25.95 -19.88
CA ARG A 220 25.17 24.70 -20.54
C ARG A 220 25.33 24.96 -22.04
N TYR A 221 26.41 24.47 -22.65
CA TYR A 221 26.73 24.72 -24.06
C TYR A 221 26.25 23.57 -24.94
N LEU A 222 25.59 23.90 -26.06
CA LEU A 222 25.11 22.96 -27.08
C LEU A 222 26.03 22.93 -28.31
N GLY A 223 27.06 23.78 -28.35
CA GLY A 223 27.89 23.97 -29.54
C GLY A 223 27.05 24.56 -30.66
N SER A 224 27.27 24.13 -31.90
CA SER A 224 26.57 24.66 -33.08
C SER A 224 25.32 23.88 -33.46
N ILE A 225 24.85 22.97 -32.58
CA ILE A 225 23.68 22.13 -32.82
C ILE A 225 22.42 22.90 -32.38
N PRO A 226 21.50 23.25 -33.29
CA PRO A 226 20.30 24.02 -32.98
C PRO A 226 19.15 23.13 -32.44
N LYS A 227 19.48 22.21 -31.53
CA LYS A 227 18.58 21.21 -30.97
C LYS A 227 18.90 20.97 -29.49
N LEU A 228 17.87 20.93 -28.65
CA LEU A 228 17.94 20.47 -27.28
C LEU A 228 17.01 19.27 -27.09
N SER A 229 17.55 18.18 -26.52
CA SER A 229 16.79 16.97 -26.19
C SER A 229 16.63 16.84 -24.68
N LEU A 230 15.38 16.74 -24.21
CA LEU A 230 15.01 16.52 -22.82
C LEU A 230 14.34 15.16 -22.71
N ILE A 231 14.76 14.36 -21.72
CA ILE A 231 14.28 12.99 -21.53
C ILE A 231 13.52 12.93 -20.21
N LYS A 232 12.25 12.53 -20.26
CA LYS A 232 11.42 12.12 -19.13
C LYS A 232 11.60 12.96 -17.85
N LEU A 233 11.26 14.24 -17.93
CA LEU A 233 11.22 15.13 -16.77
C LEU A 233 10.02 14.80 -15.86
N SER A 234 10.16 15.09 -14.57
CA SER A 234 9.07 14.95 -13.60
C SER A 234 7.90 15.90 -13.91
N PRO A 235 6.67 15.61 -13.44
CA PRO A 235 5.56 16.55 -13.55
C PRO A 235 5.86 17.89 -12.86
N GLY A 236 5.61 18.99 -13.54
CA GLY A 236 6.00 20.32 -13.08
C GLY A 236 5.99 21.37 -14.18
N ILE A 237 6.35 22.60 -13.81
CA ILE A 237 6.49 23.73 -14.74
C ILE A 237 7.98 24.09 -14.79
N TYR A 238 8.57 24.02 -15.97
CA TYR A 238 9.98 24.29 -16.20
C TYR A 238 10.14 25.49 -17.13
N ASN A 239 11.13 26.33 -16.83
CA ASN A 239 11.53 27.42 -17.70
C ASN A 239 12.85 27.08 -18.39
N LEU A 240 12.83 27.08 -19.72
CA LEU A 240 14.00 26.89 -20.56
C LEU A 240 14.36 28.22 -21.20
N THR A 241 15.60 28.67 -20.98
CA THR A 241 16.13 29.88 -21.58
C THR A 241 17.26 29.50 -22.52
N ILE A 242 17.18 29.89 -23.79
CA ILE A 242 18.19 29.62 -24.81
C ILE A 242 18.76 30.94 -25.31
N GLN A 243 20.07 30.97 -25.53
CA GLN A 243 20.78 32.08 -26.16
C GLN A 243 21.63 31.58 -27.31
N ALA A 244 21.67 32.38 -28.37
CA ALA A 244 22.62 32.23 -29.45
C ALA A 244 23.83 33.16 -29.23
N GLY A 245 24.98 32.73 -29.71
CA GLY A 245 26.22 33.48 -29.73
C GLY A 245 27.03 33.15 -30.96
N ASP A 246 28.14 33.86 -31.13
CA ASP A 246 29.11 33.59 -32.17
C ASP A 246 30.23 32.66 -31.67
N ASN A 247 30.99 32.09 -32.59
CA ASN A 247 32.17 31.28 -32.31
C ASN A 247 33.25 32.02 -31.48
N LEU A 248 33.23 33.35 -31.42
CA LEU A 248 34.09 34.19 -30.59
C LEU A 248 33.68 34.21 -29.12
N GLY A 249 32.54 33.61 -28.78
CA GLY A 249 32.02 33.52 -27.41
C GLY A 249 31.25 34.76 -26.97
N ASN A 250 30.87 35.62 -27.91
CA ASN A 250 29.93 36.69 -27.63
C ASN A 250 28.51 36.14 -27.76
N PHE A 251 27.65 36.51 -26.83
CA PHE A 251 26.25 36.08 -26.81
C PHE A 251 25.34 37.28 -27.03
N GLN A 252 24.26 37.05 -27.77
CA GLN A 252 23.24 38.06 -27.97
C GLN A 252 22.51 38.37 -26.65
N ARG A 253 21.92 39.55 -26.55
CA ARG A 253 21.14 39.95 -25.36
C ARG A 253 19.75 39.31 -25.31
N GLU A 254 19.12 39.13 -26.47
CA GLU A 254 17.78 38.55 -26.55
C GLU A 254 17.81 37.04 -26.28
N GLU A 255 16.94 36.58 -25.41
CA GLU A 255 16.85 35.18 -24.99
C GLU A 255 15.54 34.57 -25.49
N LEU A 256 15.60 33.34 -26.00
CA LEU A 256 14.40 32.55 -26.27
C LEU A 256 13.97 31.87 -24.97
N GLN A 257 12.80 32.25 -24.45
CA GLN A 257 12.21 31.63 -23.28
C GLN A 257 11.10 30.66 -23.72
N VAL A 258 11.17 29.44 -23.20
CA VAL A 258 10.19 28.38 -23.45
C VAL A 258 9.74 27.82 -22.11
N THR A 259 8.43 27.86 -21.85
CA THR A 259 7.82 27.25 -20.66
C THR A 259 7.31 25.85 -21.02
N ILE A 260 7.73 24.86 -20.25
CA ILE A 260 7.35 23.46 -20.42
C ILE A 260 6.48 23.06 -19.23
N GLU A 261 5.20 22.74 -19.48
CA GLU A 261 4.23 22.30 -18.48
C GLU A 261 3.97 20.80 -18.65
N ILE A 262 4.37 20.00 -17.65
CA ILE A 262 4.15 18.55 -17.63
C ILE A 262 3.04 18.24 -16.64
N VAL A 263 1.91 17.78 -17.16
CA VAL A 263 0.71 17.48 -16.37
C VAL A 263 0.93 16.18 -15.59
N PRO A 264 0.66 16.13 -14.27
CA PRO A 264 0.79 14.90 -13.49
C PRO A 264 -0.26 13.84 -13.89
N PRO A 265 0.01 12.55 -13.63
CA PRO A 265 -0.96 11.49 -13.84
C PRO A 265 -2.22 11.70 -12.99
N PHE A 266 -3.38 11.27 -13.50
CA PHE A 266 -4.67 11.47 -12.83
C PHE A 266 -4.71 10.88 -11.42
N TYR A 267 -3.99 9.79 -11.15
CA TYR A 267 -3.96 9.15 -9.83
C TYR A 267 -3.10 9.90 -8.79
N ASN A 268 -2.28 10.87 -9.23
CA ASN A 268 -1.48 11.72 -8.35
C ASN A 268 -2.10 13.11 -8.16
N THR A 269 -3.41 13.20 -8.35
CA THR A 269 -4.16 14.47 -8.25
C THR A 269 -4.97 14.50 -6.97
N ILE A 270 -5.23 15.71 -6.45
CA ILE A 270 -5.93 15.91 -5.17
C ILE A 270 -7.35 15.34 -5.20
N TRP A 271 -8.06 15.48 -6.32
CA TRP A 271 -9.42 14.95 -6.43
C TRP A 271 -9.44 13.41 -6.39
N PHE A 272 -8.45 12.76 -7.00
CA PHE A 272 -8.34 11.30 -6.95
C PHE A 272 -7.99 10.80 -5.54
N THR A 273 -7.07 11.46 -4.83
CA THR A 273 -6.74 11.08 -3.44
C THR A 273 -7.94 11.22 -2.51
N VAL A 274 -8.73 12.29 -2.66
CA VAL A 274 -10.01 12.47 -1.94
C VAL A 274 -11.00 11.34 -2.25
N LEU A 275 -11.12 10.95 -3.53
CA LEU A 275 -12.02 9.87 -3.94
C LEU A 275 -11.63 8.52 -3.34
N VAL A 276 -10.33 8.20 -3.29
CA VAL A 276 -9.84 6.98 -2.64
C VAL A 276 -10.14 6.99 -1.13
N LEU A 277 -9.95 8.13 -0.47
CA LEU A 277 -10.24 8.27 0.96
C LEU A 277 -11.74 8.09 1.25
N LEU A 278 -12.62 8.66 0.43
CA LEU A 278 -14.06 8.44 0.53
C LEU A 278 -14.45 6.98 0.30
N PHE A 279 -13.79 6.30 -0.65
CA PHE A 279 -14.03 4.88 -0.90
C PHE A 279 -13.63 4.01 0.29
N ILE A 280 -12.50 4.29 0.93
CA ILE A 280 -12.07 3.61 2.16
C ILE A 280 -13.08 3.83 3.30
N LEU A 281 -13.54 5.07 3.50
CA LEU A 281 -14.56 5.38 4.51
C LEU A 281 -15.89 4.67 4.24
N PHE A 282 -16.28 4.56 2.96
CA PHE A 282 -17.48 3.85 2.56
C PHE A 282 -17.38 2.35 2.85
N ILE A 283 -16.25 1.72 2.55
CA ILE A 283 -16.00 0.31 2.90
C ILE A 283 -16.02 0.12 4.43
N ALA A 284 -15.35 0.99 5.19
CA ALA A 284 -15.35 0.93 6.65
C ALA A 284 -16.78 1.06 7.23
N PHE A 285 -17.60 1.94 6.65
CA PHE A 285 -19.01 2.08 7.00
C PHE A 285 -19.82 0.80 6.73
N LEU A 286 -19.62 0.16 5.56
CA LEU A 286 -20.29 -1.11 5.22
C LEU A 286 -19.90 -2.24 6.18
N ILE A 287 -18.61 -2.37 6.52
CA ILE A 287 -18.11 -3.37 7.47
C ILE A 287 -18.71 -3.14 8.85
N ASN A 288 -18.71 -1.89 9.35
CA ASN A 288 -19.30 -1.56 10.64
C ASN A 288 -20.79 -1.94 10.68
N ARG A 289 -21.54 -1.56 9.65
CA ARG A 289 -22.97 -1.91 9.53
C ARG A 289 -23.20 -3.42 9.54
N TYR A 290 -22.34 -4.18 8.86
CA TYR A 290 -22.40 -5.64 8.84
C TYR A 290 -22.14 -6.26 10.21
N LEU A 291 -21.11 -5.79 10.93
CA LEU A 291 -20.78 -6.24 12.28
C LEU A 291 -21.91 -5.95 13.28
N VAL A 292 -22.46 -4.73 13.26
CA VAL A 292 -23.59 -4.33 14.14
C VAL A 292 -24.82 -5.19 13.88
N ASN A 293 -25.12 -5.51 12.61
CA ASN A 293 -26.23 -6.39 12.29
C ASN A 293 -26.01 -7.83 12.79
N GLN A 294 -24.78 -8.36 12.68
CA GLN A 294 -24.46 -9.67 13.22
C GLN A 294 -24.61 -9.73 14.75
N GLU A 295 -24.15 -8.71 15.47
CA GLU A 295 -24.31 -8.65 16.92
C GLU A 295 -25.79 -8.64 17.33
N LYS A 296 -26.63 -7.89 16.60
CA LYS A 296 -28.08 -7.87 16.82
C LYS A 296 -28.71 -9.25 16.63
N GLU A 297 -28.36 -9.97 15.57
CA GLU A 297 -28.88 -11.31 15.31
C GLU A 297 -28.43 -12.32 16.36
N LYS A 298 -27.16 -12.29 16.77
CA LYS A 298 -26.65 -13.10 17.89
C LYS A 298 -27.41 -12.80 19.20
N GLY A 299 -27.68 -11.52 19.47
CA GLY A 299 -28.46 -11.10 20.64
C GLY A 299 -29.89 -11.63 20.62
N LYS A 300 -30.57 -11.59 19.47
CA LYS A 300 -31.93 -12.14 19.30
C LYS A 300 -31.95 -13.66 19.52
N LEU A 301 -30.99 -14.39 18.96
CA LEU A 301 -30.89 -15.84 19.12
C LEU A 301 -30.66 -16.22 20.59
N LYS A 302 -29.74 -15.54 21.28
CA LYS A 302 -29.45 -15.78 22.69
C LYS A 302 -30.70 -15.55 23.56
N ARG A 303 -31.47 -14.50 23.27
CA ARG A 303 -32.74 -14.24 23.96
C ARG A 303 -33.77 -15.33 23.72
N LYS A 304 -33.93 -15.78 22.47
CA LYS A 304 -34.87 -16.85 22.10
C LYS A 304 -34.53 -18.18 22.77
N ILE A 305 -33.24 -18.51 22.90
CA ILE A 305 -32.78 -19.69 23.63
C ILE A 305 -33.16 -19.58 25.11
N SER A 306 -32.81 -18.47 25.75
CA SER A 306 -33.13 -18.24 27.17
C SER A 306 -34.63 -18.27 27.46
N ASP A 307 -35.46 -17.68 26.59
CA ASP A 307 -36.91 -17.70 26.72
C ASP A 307 -37.47 -19.13 26.59
N SER A 308 -36.89 -19.94 25.68
CA SER A 308 -37.28 -21.35 25.48
C SER A 308 -36.90 -22.23 26.65
N GLU A 309 -35.69 -22.06 27.20
CA GLU A 309 -35.23 -22.75 28.41
C GLU A 309 -36.16 -22.46 29.60
N MET A 310 -36.53 -21.19 29.78
CA MET A 310 -37.47 -20.78 30.84
C MET A 310 -38.86 -21.40 30.66
N GLN A 311 -39.33 -21.51 29.42
CA GLN A 311 -40.61 -22.16 29.11
C GLN A 311 -40.56 -23.67 29.44
N THR A 312 -39.49 -24.37 29.08
CA THR A 312 -39.28 -25.78 29.41
C THR A 312 -39.27 -26.00 30.92
N LEU A 313 -38.50 -25.22 31.68
CA LEU A 313 -38.44 -25.30 33.14
C LEU A 313 -39.81 -25.06 33.79
N ARG A 314 -40.60 -24.10 33.29
CA ARG A 314 -41.98 -23.85 33.77
C ARG A 314 -42.90 -25.04 33.51
N SER A 315 -42.78 -25.70 32.35
CA SER A 315 -43.61 -26.85 32.00
C SER A 315 -43.34 -28.09 32.85
N GLN A 316 -42.14 -28.21 33.43
CA GLN A 316 -41.75 -29.31 34.31
C GLN A 316 -42.36 -29.20 35.72
N MET A 317 -42.83 -28.02 36.12
CA MET A 317 -43.58 -27.84 37.36
C MET A 317 -45.07 -28.05 37.08
N ASN A 318 -45.63 -29.24 37.37
CA ASN A 318 -47.07 -29.51 37.23
C ASN A 318 -47.87 -28.61 38.21
N PRO A 319 -48.54 -27.54 37.73
CA PRO A 319 -49.15 -26.56 38.64
C PRO A 319 -50.30 -27.16 39.45
N HIS A 320 -51.02 -28.11 38.86
CA HIS A 320 -52.12 -28.80 39.51
C HIS A 320 -51.63 -29.65 40.69
N PHE A 321 -50.54 -30.40 40.51
CA PHE A 321 -49.90 -31.13 41.62
C PHE A 321 -49.46 -30.18 42.74
N LEU A 322 -48.83 -29.05 42.40
CA LEU A 322 -48.40 -28.05 43.38
C LEU A 322 -49.58 -27.50 44.22
N PHE A 323 -50.68 -27.10 43.57
CA PHE A 323 -51.86 -26.61 44.28
C PHE A 323 -52.47 -27.68 45.18
N ASN A 324 -52.52 -28.94 44.71
CA ASN A 324 -53.08 -30.04 45.48
C ASN A 324 -52.23 -30.37 46.71
N SER A 325 -50.91 -30.44 46.58
CA SER A 325 -50.01 -30.69 47.72
C SER A 325 -50.07 -29.56 48.75
N LEU A 326 -50.19 -28.30 48.33
CA LEU A 326 -50.38 -27.17 49.23
C LEU A 326 -51.72 -27.25 49.98
N ASN A 327 -52.79 -27.65 49.30
CA ASN A 327 -54.09 -27.87 49.94
C ASN A 327 -54.05 -29.01 50.96
N SER A 328 -53.31 -30.09 50.70
CA SER A 328 -53.11 -31.18 51.67
C SER A 328 -52.38 -30.72 52.93
N ILE A 329 -51.33 -29.90 52.77
CA ILE A 329 -50.63 -29.29 53.91
C ILE A 329 -51.59 -28.42 54.73
N ASN A 330 -52.39 -27.58 54.06
CA ASN A 330 -53.39 -26.74 54.72
C ASN A 330 -54.42 -27.58 55.49
N SER A 331 -54.88 -28.70 54.91
CA SER A 331 -55.82 -29.62 55.59
C SER A 331 -55.22 -30.22 56.86
N PHE A 332 -53.96 -30.67 56.85
CA PHE A 332 -53.30 -31.17 58.06
C PHE A 332 -53.14 -30.10 59.14
N ILE A 333 -52.84 -28.86 58.76
CA ILE A 333 -52.77 -27.72 59.68
C ILE A 333 -54.14 -27.46 60.31
N VAL A 334 -55.23 -27.43 59.52
CA VAL A 334 -56.60 -27.22 60.01
C VAL A 334 -57.05 -28.36 60.93
N GLN A 335 -56.65 -29.60 60.64
CA GLN A 335 -56.95 -30.78 61.48
C GLN A 335 -56.04 -30.91 62.71
N GLN A 336 -55.14 -29.94 62.97
CA GLN A 336 -54.18 -29.94 64.08
C GLN A 336 -53.19 -31.12 64.06
N LYS A 337 -52.95 -31.72 62.89
CA LYS A 337 -51.98 -32.80 62.64
C LYS A 337 -50.61 -32.22 62.28
N SER A 338 -50.02 -31.47 63.22
CA SER A 338 -48.80 -30.68 62.97
C SER A 338 -47.59 -31.53 62.60
N ARG A 339 -47.50 -32.76 63.11
CA ARG A 339 -46.37 -33.68 62.84
C ARG A 339 -46.46 -34.22 61.42
N GLU A 340 -47.64 -34.63 60.98
CA GLU A 340 -47.94 -35.10 59.63
C GLU A 340 -47.78 -33.97 58.61
N ALA A 341 -48.23 -32.74 58.93
CA ALA A 341 -48.01 -31.56 58.10
C ALA A 341 -46.52 -31.28 57.87
N SER A 342 -45.70 -31.36 58.92
CA SER A 342 -44.24 -31.14 58.85
C SER A 342 -43.52 -32.22 58.04
N GLY A 343 -43.91 -33.50 58.23
CA GLY A 343 -43.40 -34.62 57.43
C GLY A 343 -43.73 -34.45 55.95
N TYR A 344 -45.00 -34.18 55.64
CA TYR A 344 -45.45 -33.96 54.26
C TYR A 344 -44.75 -32.76 53.59
N LEU A 345 -44.61 -31.63 54.29
CA LEU A 345 -43.90 -30.45 53.78
C LEU A 345 -42.42 -30.77 53.49
N THR A 346 -41.78 -31.56 54.34
CA THR A 346 -40.37 -31.97 54.16
C THR A 346 -40.22 -32.86 52.93
N THR A 347 -41.06 -33.88 52.78
CA THR A 347 -41.07 -34.77 51.61
C THR A 347 -41.40 -34.00 50.34
N PHE A 348 -42.38 -33.10 50.38
CA PHE A 348 -42.73 -32.21 49.26
C PHE A 348 -41.57 -31.30 48.83
N SER A 349 -40.89 -30.67 49.79
CA SER A 349 -39.75 -29.80 49.50
C SER A 349 -38.58 -30.57 48.89
N LYS A 350 -38.31 -31.80 49.36
CA LYS A 350 -37.29 -32.69 48.80
C LYS A 350 -37.67 -33.14 47.39
N LEU A 351 -38.91 -33.56 47.16
CA LEU A 351 -39.41 -33.95 45.85
C LEU A 351 -39.26 -32.79 44.85
N MET A 352 -39.71 -31.59 45.20
CA MET A 352 -39.62 -30.42 44.31
C MET A 352 -38.19 -30.04 43.97
N ARG A 353 -37.28 -30.13 44.94
CA ARG A 353 -35.85 -29.92 44.69
C ARG A 353 -35.31 -30.96 43.72
N ASN A 354 -35.59 -32.24 43.95
CA ASN A 354 -35.12 -33.32 43.09
C ASN A 354 -35.67 -33.21 41.67
N ILE A 355 -36.96 -32.87 41.50
CA ILE A 355 -37.56 -32.62 40.18
C ILE A 355 -36.81 -31.50 39.45
N LEU A 356 -36.57 -30.36 40.12
CA LEU A 356 -35.89 -29.20 39.51
C LEU A 356 -34.41 -29.45 39.22
N GLU A 357 -33.71 -30.21 40.08
CA GLU A 357 -32.30 -30.55 39.89
C GLU A 357 -32.12 -31.60 38.80
N ASN A 358 -32.89 -32.69 38.84
CA ASN A 358 -32.82 -33.78 37.87
C ASN A 358 -33.20 -33.32 36.46
N SER A 359 -34.15 -32.40 36.34
CA SER A 359 -34.62 -31.89 35.05
C SER A 359 -33.61 -30.98 34.32
N ARG A 360 -32.50 -30.59 34.97
CA ARG A 360 -31.38 -29.86 34.34
C ARG A 360 -30.45 -30.78 33.54
N TYR A 361 -30.55 -32.09 33.74
CA TYR A 361 -29.71 -33.08 33.08
C TYR A 361 -30.49 -33.80 31.99
N GLU A 362 -29.81 -34.19 30.90
CA GLU A 362 -30.41 -34.96 29.80
C GLU A 362 -30.83 -36.37 30.26
N SER A 363 -30.06 -36.97 31.17
CA SER A 363 -30.30 -38.29 31.76
C SER A 363 -29.91 -38.31 33.25
N ILE A 364 -30.64 -39.07 34.06
CA ILE A 364 -30.33 -39.35 35.47
C ILE A 364 -30.21 -40.87 35.70
N THR A 365 -29.60 -41.28 36.81
CA THR A 365 -29.57 -42.70 37.18
C THR A 365 -30.98 -43.19 37.51
N LEU A 366 -31.28 -44.45 37.19
CA LEU A 366 -32.55 -45.09 37.53
C LEU A 366 -32.80 -45.04 39.05
N GLU A 367 -31.73 -45.14 39.86
CA GLU A 367 -31.82 -44.95 41.30
C GLU A 367 -32.42 -43.57 41.69
N LYS A 368 -31.95 -42.48 41.06
CA LYS A 368 -32.47 -41.13 41.32
C LYS A 368 -33.91 -40.97 40.86
N GLU A 369 -34.27 -41.56 39.71
CA GLU A 369 -35.65 -41.56 39.22
C GLU A 369 -36.56 -42.29 40.22
N LEU A 370 -36.18 -43.48 40.67
CA LEU A 370 -36.98 -44.27 41.61
C LEU A 370 -37.08 -43.61 42.99
N ASN A 371 -36.01 -42.99 43.49
CA ASN A 371 -36.07 -42.23 44.74
C ASN A 371 -37.01 -41.03 44.63
N THR A 372 -37.01 -40.34 43.48
CA THR A 372 -37.95 -39.25 43.17
C THR A 372 -39.39 -39.78 43.08
N LEU A 373 -39.59 -40.90 42.40
CA LEU A 373 -40.89 -41.57 42.26
C LEU A 373 -41.45 -42.03 43.61
N LYS A 374 -40.63 -42.60 44.50
CA LYS A 374 -41.04 -42.99 45.86
C LYS A 374 -41.59 -41.82 46.65
N MET A 375 -40.89 -40.68 46.66
CA MET A 375 -41.38 -39.47 47.33
C MET A 375 -42.69 -38.96 46.70
N TYR A 376 -42.82 -39.05 45.38
CA TYR A 376 -44.08 -38.72 44.70
C TYR A 376 -45.22 -39.65 45.14
N LEU A 377 -45.03 -40.97 45.09
CA LEU A 377 -46.03 -41.97 45.50
C LEU A 377 -46.44 -41.79 46.96
N GLU A 378 -45.50 -41.48 47.85
CA GLU A 378 -45.76 -41.24 49.27
C GLU A 378 -46.65 -40.00 49.47
N ILE A 379 -46.37 -38.91 48.77
CA ILE A 379 -47.20 -37.69 48.80
C ILE A 379 -48.62 -37.96 48.28
N GLU A 380 -48.74 -38.73 47.21
CA GLU A 380 -50.03 -39.11 46.61
C GLU A 380 -50.83 -40.05 47.52
N ALA A 381 -50.16 -41.03 48.14
CA ALA A 381 -50.77 -41.98 49.09
C ALA A 381 -51.34 -41.24 50.30
N VAL A 382 -50.58 -40.32 50.88
CA VAL A 382 -51.04 -39.49 52.00
C VAL A 382 -52.21 -38.59 51.58
N ARG A 383 -52.20 -38.03 50.36
CA ARG A 383 -53.30 -37.18 49.88
C ARG A 383 -54.60 -37.96 49.68
N LEU A 384 -54.51 -39.21 49.24
CA LEU A 384 -55.66 -40.12 49.09
C LEU A 384 -55.94 -40.92 50.36
N ASP A 385 -55.51 -40.43 51.53
CA ASP A 385 -55.77 -41.06 52.84
C ASP A 385 -55.42 -42.56 52.88
N HIS A 386 -54.32 -42.93 52.23
CA HIS A 386 -53.83 -44.31 52.07
C HIS A 386 -54.84 -45.28 51.45
N GLN A 387 -55.71 -44.80 50.55
CA GLN A 387 -56.62 -45.63 49.75
C GLN A 387 -55.91 -46.54 48.74
N PHE A 388 -54.59 -46.39 48.58
CA PHE A 388 -53.77 -47.35 47.85
C PHE A 388 -52.45 -47.61 48.57
N ASP A 389 -51.91 -48.81 48.38
CA ASP A 389 -50.53 -49.16 48.70
C ASP A 389 -49.70 -49.23 47.41
N TYR A 390 -48.38 -49.14 47.55
CA TYR A 390 -47.47 -49.33 46.43
C TYR A 390 -46.31 -50.27 46.79
N GLU A 391 -45.84 -51.01 45.80
CA GLU A 391 -44.71 -51.92 45.92
C GLU A 391 -43.76 -51.72 44.73
N ILE A 392 -42.46 -51.57 45.00
CA ILE A 392 -41.43 -51.46 43.96
C ILE A 392 -40.53 -52.68 44.09
N LEU A 393 -40.62 -53.59 43.12
CA LEU A 393 -39.84 -54.81 43.02
C LEU A 393 -38.72 -54.62 42.00
N ILE A 394 -37.50 -54.90 42.42
CA ILE A 394 -36.29 -54.72 41.61
C ILE A 394 -35.58 -56.06 41.57
N ASP A 395 -35.24 -56.52 40.36
CA ASP A 395 -34.47 -57.74 40.20
C ASP A 395 -33.04 -57.58 40.77
N LYS A 396 -32.51 -58.63 41.39
CA LYS A 396 -31.26 -58.57 42.18
C LYS A 396 -30.01 -58.29 41.34
N ASN A 397 -30.09 -58.53 40.04
CA ASN A 397 -28.97 -58.38 39.11
C ASN A 397 -28.85 -56.95 38.54
N ILE A 398 -29.79 -56.05 38.87
CA ILE A 398 -29.85 -54.71 38.28
C ILE A 398 -29.06 -53.71 39.14
N GLU A 399 -27.99 -53.15 38.58
CA GLU A 399 -27.25 -52.04 39.19
C GLU A 399 -27.88 -50.69 38.81
N LEU A 400 -28.78 -50.19 39.67
CA LEU A 400 -29.57 -48.96 39.44
C LEU A 400 -28.74 -47.68 39.21
N GLU A 401 -27.50 -47.66 39.69
CA GLU A 401 -26.58 -46.52 39.56
C GLU A 401 -25.98 -46.41 38.14
N ASN A 402 -25.90 -47.52 37.40
CA ASN A 402 -25.29 -47.56 36.07
C ASN A 402 -26.30 -47.25 34.96
N ILE A 403 -27.58 -47.55 35.19
CA ILE A 403 -28.63 -47.35 34.19
C ILE A 403 -29.03 -45.88 34.16
N LYS A 404 -28.86 -45.24 33.00
CA LYS A 404 -29.26 -43.85 32.77
C LYS A 404 -30.57 -43.77 31.98
N ILE A 405 -31.52 -43.02 32.50
CA ILE A 405 -32.82 -42.78 31.86
C ILE A 405 -33.18 -41.29 31.91
N PRO A 406 -34.05 -40.80 30.99
CA PRO A 406 -34.59 -39.46 31.09
C PRO A 406 -35.30 -39.23 32.42
N PRO A 407 -35.16 -38.05 33.04
CA PRO A 407 -35.89 -37.74 34.25
C PRO A 407 -37.40 -37.68 34.01
N LEU A 408 -38.17 -38.14 35.00
CA LEU A 408 -39.62 -38.14 35.05
C LEU A 408 -40.29 -39.01 33.97
N ILE A 409 -39.66 -40.14 33.61
CA ILE A 409 -40.18 -41.06 32.60
C ILE A 409 -41.20 -42.04 33.18
N ILE A 410 -41.05 -42.43 34.46
CA ILE A 410 -41.92 -43.41 35.11
C ILE A 410 -43.14 -42.72 35.73
N GLN A 411 -42.91 -41.53 36.31
CA GLN A 411 -43.92 -40.79 37.07
C GLN A 411 -45.24 -40.57 36.31
N PRO A 412 -45.27 -40.20 35.01
CA PRO A 412 -46.54 -39.98 34.30
C PRO A 412 -47.41 -41.24 34.22
N PHE A 413 -46.80 -42.42 34.12
CA PHE A 413 -47.54 -43.69 34.09
C PHE A 413 -48.07 -44.05 35.48
N ALA A 414 -47.27 -43.84 36.52
CA ALA A 414 -47.71 -44.00 37.91
C ALA A 414 -48.82 -43.01 38.29
N GLU A 415 -48.72 -41.74 37.86
CA GLU A 415 -49.75 -40.72 38.04
C GLU A 415 -51.07 -41.16 37.39
N ASN A 416 -51.02 -41.63 36.14
CA ASN A 416 -52.22 -42.14 35.48
C ASN A 416 -52.81 -43.37 36.18
N ALA A 417 -51.98 -44.29 36.65
CA ALA A 417 -52.42 -45.47 37.39
C ALA A 417 -53.17 -45.09 38.68
N ILE A 418 -52.65 -44.13 39.46
CA ILE A 418 -53.28 -43.66 40.70
C ILE A 418 -54.60 -42.96 40.42
N TRP A 419 -54.59 -41.95 39.54
CA TRP A 419 -55.75 -41.06 39.37
C TRP A 419 -56.86 -41.67 38.50
N HIS A 420 -56.50 -42.37 37.43
CA HIS A 420 -57.48 -42.96 36.52
C HIS A 420 -57.83 -44.40 36.89
N GLY A 421 -56.91 -45.14 37.54
CA GLY A 421 -57.14 -46.51 38.00
C GLY A 421 -57.66 -46.57 39.43
N LEU A 422 -56.82 -46.19 40.40
CA LEU A 422 -57.01 -46.53 41.83
C LEU A 422 -57.99 -45.59 42.57
N ASN A 423 -58.00 -44.29 42.26
CA ASN A 423 -58.82 -43.28 42.96
C ASN A 423 -60.34 -43.53 42.88
N ASN A 424 -60.80 -44.28 41.88
CA ASN A 424 -62.22 -44.56 41.66
C ASN A 424 -62.62 -45.98 42.10
N LYS A 425 -61.72 -46.71 42.76
CA LYS A 425 -61.97 -48.06 43.27
C LYS A 425 -62.60 -47.98 44.67
N PRO A 426 -63.64 -48.77 44.97
CA PRO A 426 -64.29 -48.76 46.28
C PRO A 426 -63.45 -49.42 47.39
N ASN A 427 -62.51 -50.30 47.02
CA ASN A 427 -61.62 -51.01 47.93
C ASN A 427 -60.18 -50.50 47.79
N LYS A 428 -59.35 -50.73 48.81
CA LYS A 428 -57.93 -50.36 48.79
C LYS A 428 -57.23 -50.91 47.54
N GLY A 429 -56.57 -50.03 46.79
CA GLY A 429 -55.85 -50.37 45.56
C GLY A 429 -54.37 -50.72 45.81
N LEU A 430 -53.74 -51.36 44.83
CA LEU A 430 -52.31 -51.67 44.83
C LEU A 430 -51.67 -51.20 43.51
N LEU A 431 -50.63 -50.36 43.64
CA LEU A 431 -49.75 -50.00 42.53
C LEU A 431 -48.45 -50.78 42.64
N LYS A 432 -48.18 -51.66 41.68
CA LYS A 432 -46.97 -52.46 41.65
C LYS A 432 -46.05 -52.02 40.51
N ILE A 433 -44.80 -51.74 40.82
CA ILE A 433 -43.77 -51.37 39.85
C ILE A 433 -42.69 -52.44 39.86
N GLU A 434 -42.58 -53.19 38.77
CA GLU A 434 -41.60 -54.27 38.63
C GLU A 434 -40.52 -53.86 37.62
N ILE A 435 -39.26 -54.01 38.01
CA ILE A 435 -38.10 -53.73 37.16
C ILE A 435 -37.35 -55.03 36.96
N GLN A 436 -37.30 -55.47 35.70
CA GLN A 436 -36.71 -56.75 35.30
C GLN A 436 -35.66 -56.53 34.22
N GLU A 437 -34.57 -57.28 34.29
CA GLU A 437 -33.54 -57.29 33.26
C GLU A 437 -33.99 -58.16 32.07
N MET A 438 -33.71 -57.71 30.87
CA MET A 438 -33.88 -58.45 29.63
C MET A 438 -32.52 -58.75 29.01
N ASN A 439 -32.47 -59.79 28.19
CA ASN A 439 -31.29 -60.07 27.36
C ASN A 439 -30.98 -58.86 26.45
N GLU A 440 -29.69 -58.56 26.24
CA GLU A 440 -29.19 -57.44 25.40
C GLU A 440 -29.26 -56.02 26.02
N ASN A 441 -28.77 -55.83 27.24
CA ASN A 441 -28.65 -54.52 27.92
C ASN A 441 -29.95 -53.70 27.90
N ALA A 442 -31.04 -54.36 28.26
CA ALA A 442 -32.35 -53.74 28.30
C ALA A 442 -33.03 -54.05 29.63
N ILE A 443 -33.81 -53.09 30.13
CA ILE A 443 -34.71 -53.30 31.26
C ILE A 443 -36.16 -53.16 30.83
N THR A 444 -37.03 -53.95 31.44
CA THR A 444 -38.47 -53.73 31.42
C THR A 444 -38.91 -53.11 32.73
N ILE A 445 -39.60 -51.98 32.65
CA ILE A 445 -40.30 -51.36 33.78
C ILE A 445 -41.79 -51.59 33.57
N ALA A 446 -42.39 -52.45 34.39
CA ALA A 446 -43.82 -52.73 34.37
C ALA A 446 -44.51 -51.96 35.51
N ILE A 447 -45.44 -51.07 35.16
CA ILE A 447 -46.34 -50.38 36.09
C ILE A 447 -47.69 -51.07 36.02
N ILE A 448 -48.09 -51.71 37.11
CA ILE A 448 -49.30 -52.53 37.22
C ILE A 448 -50.23 -51.91 38.26
N ASP A 449 -51.44 -51.56 37.86
CA ASP A 449 -52.51 -51.15 38.77
C ASP A 449 -53.64 -52.18 38.79
N ASP A 450 -54.27 -52.34 39.95
CA ASP A 450 -55.47 -53.17 40.14
C ASP A 450 -56.77 -52.35 40.14
N GLY A 451 -56.78 -51.23 39.41
CA GLY A 451 -57.87 -50.27 39.34
C GLY A 451 -59.04 -50.72 38.48
N ILE A 452 -59.96 -49.78 38.20
CA ILE A 452 -61.21 -50.06 37.45
C ILE A 452 -61.01 -50.36 35.96
N GLY A 453 -59.76 -50.25 35.44
CA GLY A 453 -59.42 -50.48 34.04
C GLY A 453 -59.81 -49.34 33.09
N ARG A 454 -59.23 -49.35 31.88
CA ARG A 454 -59.30 -48.23 30.92
C ARG A 454 -60.71 -47.93 30.40
N LYS A 455 -61.52 -48.96 30.11
CA LYS A 455 -62.88 -48.79 29.58
C LYS A 455 -63.83 -48.14 30.59
N ALA A 456 -63.77 -48.55 31.86
CA ALA A 456 -64.56 -47.95 32.92
C ALA A 456 -64.10 -46.52 33.24
N ALA A 457 -62.78 -46.29 33.30
CA ALA A 457 -62.22 -44.95 33.47
C ALA A 457 -62.62 -43.99 32.33
N ALA A 458 -62.67 -44.46 31.09
CA ALA A 458 -63.09 -43.65 29.93
C ALA A 458 -64.59 -43.31 29.95
N LEU A 459 -65.45 -44.17 30.51
CA LEU A 459 -66.87 -43.91 30.68
C LEU A 459 -67.13 -42.82 31.73
N LEU A 460 -66.41 -42.86 32.86
CA LEU A 460 -66.44 -41.81 33.90
C LEU A 460 -65.91 -40.46 33.37
N LYS A 461 -64.94 -40.49 32.45
CA LYS A 461 -64.34 -39.29 31.84
C LYS A 461 -65.25 -38.60 30.82
N LYS A 462 -66.35 -39.22 30.36
CA LYS A 462 -67.34 -38.56 29.48
C LYS A 462 -68.20 -37.52 30.23
N GLU A 463 -68.30 -37.61 31.56
CA GLU A 463 -69.06 -36.69 32.40
C GLU A 463 -68.22 -35.52 32.93
N GLN A 464 -66.88 -35.57 32.84
CA GLN A 464 -65.97 -34.50 33.24
C GLN A 464 -65.18 -33.94 32.03
N LEU A 465 -65.18 -32.62 31.89
CA LEU A 465 -64.77 -31.83 30.71
C LEU A 465 -63.41 -32.20 30.05
N LYS A 466 -63.37 -31.93 28.74
CA LYS A 466 -62.24 -32.06 27.79
C LYS A 466 -60.90 -31.50 28.31
N HIS A 467 -60.07 -32.35 28.90
CA HIS A 467 -58.62 -32.16 28.90
C HIS A 467 -57.96 -33.38 28.23
N LYS A 468 -57.35 -33.16 27.05
CA LYS A 468 -56.46 -34.14 26.41
C LYS A 468 -55.20 -34.25 27.28
N SER A 469 -54.94 -35.43 27.84
CA SER A 469 -53.74 -35.70 28.63
C SER A 469 -52.51 -35.82 27.71
N TYR A 470 -51.87 -34.69 27.39
CA TYR A 470 -50.64 -34.63 26.60
C TYR A 470 -49.41 -35.27 27.30
N GLY A 471 -49.51 -35.60 28.59
CA GLY A 471 -48.40 -36.07 29.41
C GLY A 471 -47.79 -37.40 28.96
N ILE A 472 -48.61 -38.39 28.59
CA ILE A 472 -48.12 -39.72 28.15
C ILE A 472 -47.44 -39.61 26.78
N ASP A 473 -48.05 -38.88 25.82
CA ASP A 473 -47.51 -38.71 24.47
C ASP A 473 -46.14 -38.01 24.49
N ILE A 474 -45.95 -37.02 25.36
CA ILE A 474 -44.66 -36.34 25.54
C ILE A 474 -43.60 -37.30 26.10
N THR A 475 -43.97 -38.10 27.10
CA THR A 475 -43.07 -39.08 27.73
C THR A 475 -42.66 -40.18 26.75
N ILE A 476 -43.58 -40.71 25.94
CA ILE A 476 -43.27 -41.72 24.92
C ILE A 476 -42.33 -41.15 23.86
N ASN A 477 -42.61 -39.94 23.35
CA ASN A 477 -41.75 -39.30 22.36
C ASN A 477 -40.34 -39.07 22.93
N ARG A 478 -40.21 -38.67 24.20
CA ARG A 478 -38.91 -38.55 24.88
C ARG A 478 -38.21 -39.91 25.02
N LEU A 479 -38.93 -40.98 25.34
CA LEU A 479 -38.37 -42.33 25.46
C LEU A 479 -37.79 -42.81 24.12
N GLN A 480 -38.50 -42.61 23.02
CA GLN A 480 -38.08 -43.01 21.67
C GLN A 480 -36.94 -42.15 21.09
N LEU A 481 -36.83 -40.88 21.52
CA LEU A 481 -35.74 -39.99 21.11
C LEU A 481 -34.39 -40.39 21.71
N VAL A 482 -34.38 -40.98 22.90
CA VAL A 482 -33.14 -41.46 23.53
C VAL A 482 -32.61 -42.70 22.83
N ASN A 483 -33.49 -43.65 22.54
CA ASN A 483 -33.12 -44.83 21.76
C ASN A 483 -34.34 -45.29 20.94
N SER A 484 -34.16 -45.37 19.62
CA SER A 484 -35.22 -45.78 18.69
C SER A 484 -35.74 -47.21 18.93
N LYS A 485 -34.99 -48.06 19.65
CA LYS A 485 -35.43 -49.39 20.06
C LYS A 485 -36.38 -49.37 21.25
N ASN A 486 -36.42 -48.28 22.02
CA ASN A 486 -37.30 -48.17 23.18
C ASN A 486 -38.76 -48.27 22.75
N SER A 487 -39.53 -49.05 23.51
CA SER A 487 -40.92 -49.31 23.20
C SER A 487 -41.78 -49.25 24.46
N TYR A 488 -43.09 -49.13 24.27
CA TYR A 488 -44.03 -49.23 25.36
C TYR A 488 -45.24 -50.05 24.92
N LYS A 489 -45.84 -50.76 25.88
CA LYS A 489 -47.05 -51.55 25.67
C LYS A 489 -48.00 -51.33 26.83
N ILE A 490 -49.28 -51.10 26.52
CA ILE A 490 -50.34 -50.95 27.52
C ILE A 490 -51.31 -52.12 27.32
N THR A 491 -51.48 -52.94 28.35
CA THR A 491 -52.36 -54.11 28.37
C THR A 491 -53.36 -54.01 29.52
N ASP A 492 -54.63 -54.27 29.25
CA ASP A 492 -55.65 -54.39 30.31
C ASP A 492 -55.51 -55.77 30.99
N LEU A 493 -55.59 -55.82 32.32
CA LEU A 493 -55.58 -57.06 33.09
C LEU A 493 -57.01 -57.54 33.31
N THR A 494 -57.32 -58.77 32.91
CA THR A 494 -58.66 -59.37 33.03
C THR A 494 -58.64 -60.58 33.95
N GLU A 495 -59.59 -60.65 34.88
CA GLU A 495 -59.84 -61.81 35.73
C GLU A 495 -61.33 -62.19 35.60
N ASN A 496 -61.63 -63.42 35.16
CA ASN A 496 -62.99 -63.90 34.88
C ASN A 496 -63.81 -62.99 33.91
N ASP A 497 -63.22 -62.60 32.77
CA ASP A 497 -63.82 -61.70 31.76
C ASP A 497 -64.18 -60.26 32.23
N GLU A 498 -63.86 -59.90 33.48
CA GLU A 498 -63.94 -58.52 33.97
C GLU A 498 -62.55 -57.86 34.00
N ILE A 499 -62.47 -56.60 33.54
CA ILE A 499 -61.23 -55.82 33.56
C ILE A 499 -61.00 -55.32 34.99
N LYS A 500 -59.88 -55.73 35.60
CA LYS A 500 -59.52 -55.40 37.00
C LYS A 500 -58.20 -54.64 37.14
N GLY A 501 -57.70 -54.03 36.07
CA GLY A 501 -56.47 -53.26 36.15
C GLY A 501 -55.85 -52.93 34.80
N THR A 502 -54.73 -52.20 34.85
CA THR A 502 -53.91 -51.88 33.68
C THR A 502 -52.46 -52.23 33.97
N LYS A 503 -51.76 -52.81 32.98
CA LYS A 503 -50.32 -53.01 32.99
C LYS A 503 -49.71 -52.16 31.87
N VAL A 504 -48.75 -51.32 32.23
CA VAL A 504 -47.92 -50.55 31.29
C VAL A 504 -46.50 -51.08 31.37
N GLU A 505 -45.98 -51.57 30.25
CA GLU A 505 -44.61 -52.07 30.13
C GLU A 505 -43.80 -51.07 29.31
N LEU A 506 -42.71 -50.57 29.88
CA LEU A 506 -41.72 -49.74 29.20
C LEU A 506 -40.46 -50.58 28.99
N GLN A 507 -40.02 -50.72 27.74
CA GLN A 507 -38.76 -51.37 27.39
C GLN A 507 -37.72 -50.29 27.10
N ILE A 508 -36.65 -50.29 27.90
CA ILE A 508 -35.60 -49.28 27.84
C ILE A 508 -34.26 -49.97 27.59
N TYR A 509 -33.65 -49.66 26.45
CA TYR A 509 -32.30 -50.06 26.09
C TYR A 509 -31.30 -49.03 26.60
N TYR A 510 -30.24 -49.49 27.25
CA TYR A 510 -29.15 -48.64 27.72
C TYR A 510 -27.82 -49.13 27.13
N ASP A 511 -26.94 -48.19 26.84
CA ASP A 511 -25.58 -48.49 26.39
C ASP A 511 -24.68 -48.78 27.60
N ASP A 512 -23.68 -49.65 27.43
CA ASP A 512 -22.69 -50.02 28.47
C ASP A 512 -21.90 -48.82 29.03
#